data_AF-A0A372QPV5-F1
#
_entry.id   AF-A0A372QPV5-F1
#
_cell.length_a   1.000
_cell.length_b   1.000
_cell.length_c   1.000
_cell.angle_alpha   90.00
_cell.angle_beta   90.00
_cell.angle_gamma   90.00
#
_symmetry.space_group_name_H-M   'P 1'
#
loop_
_entity.id
_entity.type
_entity.pdbx_description
1 polymer ?
#
loop_
_entity_poly.entity_id
_entity_poly.type
_entity_poly.pdbx_seq_one_letter_code
_entity_poly.pdbx_strand_id
1 'polypeptide(L)'
;MSNNKSENIIDPRKIIPNNFGDVMSSRATTLLLPDEFSGLERICLTANGNLQRILSSWFNKTVRVDIVKNNMVDTKTDLQVKTSVTTNQTIILNNDVNYNNNTKKNDDKIKPILKRFDREVNLICEDKIVCNAKSDVIIREYNIVQLIENDGFGIGQLFRYLDKLPSFHLHYIGKTTKIWWREYSLHISGVECYIKETFPNNLFDNDWLNGDHNDLISYLKVNGNCIIEDFGFSMQEKEPIKLKQIPYCIICIQDRVRNQNAVFGLDVVAKTSNNEDIGESTESVKIVIANNNHEESEQELPKENEYAFTVVTGASENHFCPVKGFIYNLKGTLKGLNARVVIYDLGLTEIQRDELKSLKDNGFFDELRVFDFTNFPSFWNISEARGEYAWKPAIVAEVSKEFPGIITWLDSGTLPERIFFEELPTLLKTYNGFLSPRSSGFMKNWTHPGVYEYYNDDASKYDNIPNCSGASIVFDTKMTQHIINEWYTCALDKNCIAPVGSDRKNHRQDQAILTYLVAREERYCNIGGKYLWIHAHQDGNCEKIIDFYEKLYNIN
;
A
#
# COMPACT_ATOMS: atom_id res chain seq x y z
N MET A 1 -64.34 16.69 7.51
CA MET A 1 -63.16 17.25 8.20
C MET A 1 -62.73 16.22 9.24
N SER A 2 -61.48 15.78 9.38
CA SER A 2 -60.22 16.13 8.74
C SER A 2 -59.19 15.09 9.20
N ASN A 3 -58.68 14.31 8.25
CA ASN A 3 -57.31 13.81 8.09
C ASN A 3 -56.52 13.23 9.29
N ASN A 4 -56.44 11.89 9.30
CA ASN A 4 -55.28 11.14 9.78
C ASN A 4 -54.01 11.58 9.03
N LYS A 5 -53.02 12.14 9.73
CA LYS A 5 -51.64 12.23 9.26
C LYS A 5 -50.83 11.10 9.90
N SER A 6 -50.44 10.14 9.08
CA SER A 6 -49.38 9.18 9.37
C SER A 6 -48.08 9.93 9.68
N GLU A 7 -47.53 9.75 10.87
CA GLU A 7 -46.16 10.16 11.17
C GLU A 7 -45.22 9.24 10.38
N ASN A 8 -44.56 9.81 9.36
CA ASN A 8 -43.49 9.15 8.63
C ASN A 8 -42.29 8.99 9.56
N ILE A 9 -42.07 7.77 10.05
CA ILE A 9 -40.81 7.36 10.68
C ILE A 9 -39.76 7.35 9.56
N ILE A 10 -38.93 8.40 9.50
CA ILE A 10 -37.82 8.50 8.55
C ILE A 10 -36.71 7.56 9.04
N ASP A 11 -36.39 6.52 8.25
CA ASP A 11 -35.22 5.66 8.47
C ASP A 11 -33.96 6.55 8.49
N PRO A 12 -33.15 6.56 9.57
CA PRO A 12 -31.92 7.35 9.63
C PRO A 12 -30.88 6.97 8.55
N ARG A 13 -31.06 5.84 7.85
CA ARG A 13 -30.27 5.45 6.67
C ARG A 13 -30.70 6.12 5.35
N LYS A 14 -31.71 7.00 5.38
CA LYS A 14 -32.21 7.77 4.21
C LYS A 14 -31.85 9.25 4.21
N ILE A 15 -30.97 9.71 5.10
CA ILE A 15 -30.45 11.09 5.03
C ILE A 15 -29.31 11.11 4.03
N ILE A 16 -29.61 11.45 2.78
CA ILE A 16 -28.59 11.79 1.78
C ILE A 16 -27.88 13.05 2.30
N PRO A 17 -26.54 13.05 2.47
CA PRO A 17 -25.83 14.25 2.85
C PRO A 17 -26.08 15.36 1.81
N ASN A 18 -26.35 16.59 2.25
CA ASN A 18 -26.56 17.75 1.36
C ASN A 18 -25.27 18.23 0.64
N ASN A 19 -24.20 17.44 0.70
CA ASN A 19 -22.97 17.64 -0.04
C ASN A 19 -22.46 16.28 -0.50
N PHE A 20 -21.74 16.24 -1.61
CA PHE A 20 -21.16 15.00 -2.16
C PHE A 20 -20.01 14.43 -1.29
N GLY A 21 -19.74 15.02 -0.12
CA GLY A 21 -18.50 14.82 0.62
C GLY A 21 -17.28 15.27 -0.19
N ASP A 22 -16.09 15.06 0.36
CA ASP A 22 -14.85 15.07 -0.42
C ASP A 22 -14.47 13.61 -0.67
N VAL A 23 -14.14 13.26 -1.91
CA VAL A 23 -13.57 11.93 -2.24
C VAL A 23 -12.31 11.67 -1.37
N MET A 24 -11.67 12.74 -0.89
CA MET A 24 -10.45 12.73 -0.08
C MET A 24 -10.65 12.98 1.43
N SER A 25 -11.89 13.14 1.93
CA SER A 25 -12.16 13.41 3.37
C SER A 25 -13.59 13.03 3.80
N SER A 26 -13.72 12.36 4.94
CA SER A 26 -15.00 11.98 5.55
C SER A 26 -15.74 13.12 6.27
N ARG A 27 -15.33 14.39 6.10
CA ARG A 27 -15.94 15.57 6.73
C ARG A 27 -16.33 16.63 5.70
N ALA A 28 -17.35 17.42 6.05
CA ALA A 28 -17.96 18.44 5.20
C ALA A 28 -16.95 19.48 4.69
N THR A 29 -16.88 19.63 3.37
CA THR A 29 -16.00 20.54 2.61
C THR A 29 -16.49 21.98 2.54
N THR A 30 -17.63 22.30 3.15
CA THR A 30 -18.24 23.64 3.10
C THR A 30 -17.71 24.51 4.23
N LEU A 31 -16.44 24.92 4.14
CA LEU A 31 -15.89 25.95 5.01
C LEU A 31 -16.20 27.34 4.44
N LEU A 32 -16.87 28.18 5.23
CA LEU A 32 -16.99 29.60 4.92
C LEU A 32 -15.68 30.29 5.33
N LEU A 33 -14.97 30.80 4.32
CA LEU A 33 -13.77 31.59 4.53
C LEU A 33 -14.11 33.09 4.50
N PRO A 34 -13.30 33.97 5.11
CA PRO A 34 -13.53 35.42 5.10
C PRO A 34 -13.46 36.04 3.69
N ASP A 35 -14.21 37.13 3.48
CA ASP A 35 -14.33 37.86 2.20
C ASP A 35 -13.06 38.52 1.68
N GLU A 36 -12.07 38.69 2.54
CA GLU A 36 -10.74 39.19 2.18
C GLU A 36 -9.91 38.22 1.31
N PHE A 37 -10.32 36.95 1.22
CA PHE A 37 -9.69 35.97 0.34
C PHE A 37 -10.38 35.87 -1.02
N SER A 38 -9.60 35.88 -2.10
CA SER A 38 -10.08 35.69 -3.48
C SER A 38 -10.55 34.26 -3.71
N GLY A 39 -11.28 34.00 -4.81
CA GLY A 39 -11.73 32.65 -5.15
C GLY A 39 -10.58 31.64 -5.28
N LEU A 40 -9.47 32.05 -5.92
CA LEU A 40 -8.29 31.20 -6.11
C LEU A 40 -7.53 30.96 -4.81
N GLU A 41 -7.44 31.99 -3.95
CA GLU A 41 -6.86 31.83 -2.62
C GLU A 41 -7.68 30.84 -1.79
N ARG A 42 -9.01 30.92 -1.82
CA ARG A 42 -9.89 29.98 -1.11
C ARG A 42 -9.73 28.54 -1.60
N ILE A 43 -9.60 28.34 -2.91
CA ILE A 43 -9.31 27.01 -3.49
C ILE A 43 -7.99 26.45 -2.93
N CYS A 44 -6.96 27.29 -2.81
CA CYS A 44 -5.69 26.87 -2.24
C CYS A 44 -5.75 26.66 -0.73
N LEU A 45 -6.49 27.49 0.00
CA LEU A 45 -6.67 27.35 1.45
C LEU A 45 -7.36 26.04 1.81
N THR A 46 -8.32 25.59 1.02
CA THR A 46 -9.06 24.33 1.23
C THR A 46 -8.46 23.11 0.51
N ALA A 47 -7.40 23.29 -0.28
CA ALA A 47 -6.76 22.21 -1.03
C ALA A 47 -6.23 21.10 -0.11
N ASN A 48 -6.75 19.88 -0.26
CA ASN A 48 -6.32 18.70 0.49
C ASN A 48 -5.57 17.73 -0.41
N GLY A 49 -4.23 17.66 -0.29
CA GLY A 49 -3.39 16.71 -1.03
C GLY A 49 -3.20 16.99 -2.53
N ASN A 50 -3.74 18.11 -3.06
CA ASN A 50 -3.73 18.43 -4.49
C ASN A 50 -3.15 19.83 -4.83
N LEU A 51 -2.54 20.52 -3.84
CA LEU A 51 -2.03 21.88 -4.02
C LEU A 51 -1.00 22.01 -5.16
N GLN A 52 -0.04 21.08 -5.26
CA GLN A 52 0.97 21.08 -6.33
C GLN A 52 0.31 21.02 -7.72
N ARG A 53 -0.75 20.22 -7.88
CA ARG A 53 -1.54 20.12 -9.13
C ARG A 53 -2.29 21.42 -9.43
N ILE A 54 -2.89 22.04 -8.41
CA ILE A 54 -3.61 23.31 -8.55
C ILE A 54 -2.67 24.41 -9.04
N LEU A 55 -1.51 24.57 -8.39
CA LEU A 55 -0.51 25.57 -8.77
C LEU A 55 0.07 25.29 -10.17
N SER A 56 0.37 24.02 -10.47
CA SER A 56 0.82 23.62 -11.81
C SER A 56 -0.20 23.93 -12.90
N SER A 57 -1.49 23.73 -12.60
CA SER A 57 -2.59 24.04 -13.52
C SER A 57 -2.75 25.55 -13.72
N TRP A 58 -2.61 26.36 -12.66
CA TRP A 58 -2.67 27.81 -12.75
C TRP A 58 -1.57 28.39 -13.65
N PHE A 59 -0.31 27.98 -13.42
CA PHE A 59 0.82 28.46 -14.20
C PHE A 59 0.95 27.79 -15.57
N ASN A 60 0.20 26.72 -15.82
CA ASN A 60 0.36 25.83 -16.97
C ASN A 60 1.83 25.37 -17.14
N LYS A 61 2.50 25.10 -16.01
CA LYS A 61 3.90 24.71 -15.93
C LYS A 61 4.12 23.71 -14.81
N THR A 62 5.20 22.94 -14.90
CA THR A 62 5.56 21.96 -13.87
C THR A 62 6.00 22.67 -12.58
N VAL A 63 5.30 22.40 -11.48
CA VAL A 63 5.72 22.82 -10.13
C VAL A 63 6.52 21.68 -9.51
N ARG A 64 7.79 21.93 -9.18
CA ARG A 64 8.68 20.98 -8.49
C ARG A 64 8.72 21.26 -7.00
N VAL A 65 9.10 20.25 -6.22
CA VAL A 65 9.33 20.39 -4.77
C VAL A 65 10.82 20.33 -4.50
N ASP A 66 11.33 21.33 -3.80
CA ASP A 66 12.70 21.40 -3.32
C ASP A 66 12.73 21.26 -1.80
N ILE A 67 13.63 20.41 -1.29
CA ILE A 67 13.72 20.12 0.14
C ILE A 67 14.76 21.06 0.75
N VAL A 68 14.29 22.04 1.52
CA VAL A 68 15.15 23.03 2.20
C VAL A 68 15.72 22.44 3.49
N LYS A 69 14.88 21.74 4.25
CA LYS A 69 15.24 21.16 5.55
C LYS A 69 14.48 19.86 5.79
N ASN A 70 15.14 18.88 6.40
CA ASN A 70 14.49 17.64 6.83
C ASN A 70 15.27 17.03 7.99
N ASN A 71 15.18 17.68 9.15
CA ASN A 71 16.01 17.33 10.30
C ASN A 71 15.21 16.49 11.29
N MET A 72 15.81 15.40 11.76
CA MET A 72 15.26 14.66 12.90
C MET A 72 15.38 15.52 14.16
N VAL A 73 14.30 15.61 14.92
CA VAL A 73 14.27 16.29 16.22
C VAL A 73 14.44 15.23 17.30
N ASP A 74 15.50 15.35 18.11
CA ASP A 74 15.75 14.40 19.20
C ASP A 74 14.60 14.40 20.20
N THR A 75 14.00 13.24 20.43
CA THR A 75 12.87 13.07 21.36
C THR A 75 13.29 13.16 22.83
N LYS A 76 14.59 13.16 23.12
CA LYS A 76 15.15 13.34 24.47
C LYS A 76 15.14 14.81 24.93
N THR A 77 15.18 15.77 24.02
CA THR A 77 15.19 17.20 24.34
C THR A 77 13.79 17.77 24.65
N ASP A 78 12.71 17.02 24.43
CA ASP A 78 11.33 17.43 24.77
C ASP A 78 10.88 17.06 26.20
N LEU A 79 11.68 16.28 26.94
CA LEU A 79 11.45 16.07 28.38
C LEU A 79 11.75 17.32 29.22
N GLN A 80 12.51 18.28 28.69
CA GLN A 80 12.73 19.59 29.33
C GLN A 80 11.73 20.66 28.86
N VAL A 81 11.11 20.51 27.68
CA VAL A 81 10.10 21.45 27.16
C VAL A 81 8.71 21.16 27.73
N LYS A 82 8.39 19.90 28.06
CA LYS A 82 7.12 19.56 28.73
C LYS A 82 6.99 20.11 30.15
N THR A 83 8.08 20.39 30.85
CA THR A 83 8.02 20.99 32.19
C THR A 83 7.66 22.47 32.16
N SER A 84 7.85 23.16 31.03
CA SER A 84 7.55 24.59 30.88
C SER A 84 6.21 24.87 30.17
N VAL A 85 5.63 23.88 29.48
CA VAL A 85 4.29 24.01 28.87
C VAL A 85 3.18 23.52 29.80
N THR A 86 3.48 22.59 30.73
CA THR A 86 2.52 22.10 31.74
C THR A 86 2.09 23.20 32.72
N THR A 87 2.95 24.18 33.00
CA THR A 87 2.61 25.32 33.85
C THR A 87 1.66 26.33 33.19
N ASN A 88 1.62 26.40 31.85
CA ASN A 88 0.73 27.35 31.15
C ASN A 88 -0.60 26.73 30.69
N GLN A 89 -0.71 25.40 30.56
CA GLN A 89 -2.00 24.74 30.34
C GLN A 89 -2.87 24.64 31.60
N THR A 90 -2.27 24.76 32.79
CA THR A 90 -3.02 24.72 34.06
C THR A 90 -3.88 25.99 34.29
N ILE A 91 -3.69 27.06 33.49
CA ILE A 91 -4.40 28.33 33.67
C ILE A 91 -5.65 28.47 32.77
N ILE A 92 -5.84 27.65 31.73
CA ILE A 92 -6.96 27.85 30.77
C ILE A 92 -8.10 26.81 30.89
N LEU A 93 -7.94 25.74 31.68
CA LEU A 93 -9.02 24.73 31.87
C LEU A 93 -9.77 24.81 33.21
N ASN A 94 -9.45 25.78 34.07
CA ASN A 94 -10.24 26.04 35.28
C ASN A 94 -11.08 27.29 35.08
N ASN A 95 -12.27 27.12 34.51
CA ASN A 95 -13.51 27.78 34.96
C ASN A 95 -14.70 27.15 34.24
N ASP A 96 -15.33 26.22 34.96
CA ASP A 96 -16.76 25.91 35.01
C ASP A 96 -17.52 25.65 33.70
N VAL A 97 -17.85 24.37 33.44
CA VAL A 97 -19.21 23.86 33.74
C VAL A 97 -19.14 22.37 34.10
N ASN A 98 -19.70 22.10 35.27
CA ASN A 98 -19.86 20.85 35.98
C ASN A 98 -20.92 19.96 35.31
N TYR A 99 -20.60 18.71 34.96
CA TYR A 99 -21.60 17.64 34.83
C TYR A 99 -21.10 16.35 35.49
N ASN A 100 -21.87 15.93 36.49
CA ASN A 100 -21.63 14.81 37.37
C ASN A 100 -21.50 13.45 36.65
N ASN A 101 -20.35 12.81 36.89
CA ASN A 101 -20.16 11.39 37.24
C ASN A 101 -21.27 10.39 36.85
N ASN A 102 -21.02 9.61 35.79
CA ASN A 102 -20.86 8.14 35.88
C ASN A 102 -20.67 7.48 34.51
N THR A 103 -19.41 7.26 34.11
CA THR A 103 -19.00 6.05 33.35
C THR A 103 -17.48 5.88 33.48
N LYS A 104 -17.05 4.75 34.06
CA LYS A 104 -15.65 4.40 34.29
C LYS A 104 -14.96 3.96 32.99
N LYS A 105 -13.92 4.72 32.62
CA LYS A 105 -12.57 4.33 32.15
C LYS A 105 -12.41 3.16 31.16
N ASN A 106 -11.91 3.50 29.97
CA ASN A 106 -10.64 2.96 29.47
C ASN A 106 -9.83 4.12 28.86
N ASP A 107 -8.67 4.40 29.45
CA ASP A 107 -7.74 5.44 29.03
C ASP A 107 -7.09 5.07 27.69
N ASP A 108 -7.36 5.84 26.63
CA ASP A 108 -6.53 5.88 25.42
C ASP A 108 -5.14 6.44 25.78
N LYS A 109 -4.22 5.54 26.16
CA LYS A 109 -2.79 5.90 26.28
C LYS A 109 -2.28 6.33 24.90
N ILE A 110 -2.07 7.62 24.72
CA ILE A 110 -1.39 8.21 23.56
C ILE A 110 -0.05 7.47 23.36
N LYS A 111 0.11 6.80 22.21
CA LYS A 111 1.34 6.09 21.85
C LYS A 111 2.55 7.04 21.91
N PRO A 112 3.72 6.59 22.40
CA PRO A 112 4.91 7.43 22.49
C PRO A 112 5.34 7.93 21.11
N ILE A 113 5.93 9.13 21.07
CA ILE A 113 6.57 9.66 19.86
C ILE A 113 7.82 8.82 19.62
N LEU A 114 7.85 8.11 18.49
CA LEU A 114 9.00 7.32 18.09
C LEU A 114 10.01 8.18 17.34
N LYS A 115 9.52 9.04 16.45
CA LYS A 115 10.32 10.01 15.71
C LYS A 115 9.55 11.31 15.49
N ARG A 116 10.30 12.40 15.41
CA ARG A 116 9.80 13.73 15.05
C ARG A 116 10.74 14.36 14.03
N PHE A 117 10.21 15.01 13.02
CA PHE A 117 10.98 15.67 11.97
C PHE A 117 10.51 17.10 11.80
N ASP A 118 11.47 18.02 11.74
CA ASP A 118 11.28 19.41 11.36
C ASP A 118 11.68 19.56 9.89
N ARG A 119 10.68 19.77 9.04
CA ARG A 119 10.79 19.72 7.58
C ARG A 119 10.36 21.04 6.96
N GLU A 120 11.15 21.53 6.02
CA GLU A 120 10.84 22.71 5.21
C GLU A 120 11.03 22.39 3.73
N VAL A 121 10.05 22.74 2.91
CA VAL A 121 10.09 22.54 1.46
C VAL A 121 9.61 23.78 0.73
N ASN A 122 10.14 24.00 -0.46
CA ASN A 122 9.67 25.00 -1.39
C ASN A 122 8.96 24.33 -2.57
N LEU A 123 7.79 24.83 -2.93
CA LEU A 123 7.19 24.56 -4.23
C LEU A 123 7.72 25.63 -5.18
N ILE A 124 8.37 25.18 -6.25
CA ILE A 124 9.04 26.05 -7.21
C ILE A 124 8.40 25.87 -8.58
N CYS A 125 7.97 26.97 -9.17
CA CYS A 125 7.59 27.05 -10.57
C CYS A 125 8.71 27.77 -11.31
N GLU A 126 9.37 27.09 -12.25
CA GLU A 126 10.61 27.57 -12.88
C GLU A 126 11.72 27.84 -11.85
N ASP A 127 12.04 29.10 -11.61
CA ASP A 127 13.01 29.60 -10.65
C ASP A 127 12.37 30.33 -9.45
N LYS A 128 11.04 30.43 -9.42
CA LYS A 128 10.29 31.17 -8.39
C LYS A 128 9.64 30.29 -7.35
N ILE A 129 9.76 30.67 -6.07
CA ILE A 129 9.11 29.99 -4.96
C ILE A 129 7.65 30.46 -4.89
N VAL A 130 6.73 29.57 -5.26
CA VAL A 130 5.27 29.83 -5.27
C VAL A 130 4.60 29.49 -3.94
N CYS A 131 5.23 28.62 -3.15
CA CYS A 131 4.79 28.30 -1.79
C CYS A 131 5.97 27.77 -0.96
N ASN A 132 6.06 28.17 0.30
CA ASN A 132 6.95 27.56 1.29
C ASN A 132 6.11 26.82 2.33
N ALA A 133 6.48 25.57 2.61
CA ALA A 133 5.77 24.72 3.56
C ALA A 133 6.72 24.26 4.67
N LYS A 134 6.40 24.64 5.91
CA LYS A 134 7.07 24.17 7.13
C LYS A 134 6.19 23.15 7.81
N SER A 135 6.76 22.01 8.19
CA SER A 135 6.04 20.86 8.71
C SER A 135 6.74 20.27 9.92
N ASP A 136 5.96 20.03 10.98
CA ASP A 136 6.36 19.18 12.10
C ASP A 136 5.69 17.82 11.91
N VAL A 137 6.51 16.79 11.68
CA VAL A 137 6.04 15.43 11.36
C VAL A 137 6.35 14.49 12.50
N ILE A 138 5.30 13.98 13.13
CA ILE A 138 5.36 13.12 14.31
C ILE A 138 4.95 11.72 13.91
N ILE A 139 5.81 10.75 14.22
CA ILE A 139 5.58 9.33 13.95
C ILE A 139 5.50 8.57 15.26
N ARG A 140 4.40 7.84 15.45
CA ARG A 140 4.09 7.08 16.66
C ARG A 140 4.04 5.57 16.42
N GLU A 141 4.19 5.11 15.18
CA GLU A 141 4.18 3.69 14.84
C GLU A 141 5.48 3.23 14.20
N TYR A 142 5.96 2.07 14.66
CA TYR A 142 7.30 1.57 14.35
C TYR A 142 7.43 1.11 12.89
N ASN A 143 6.35 0.55 12.32
CA ASN A 143 6.25 0.25 10.89
C ASN A 143 6.56 1.47 10.01
N ILE A 144 6.10 2.66 10.42
CA ILE A 144 6.29 3.90 9.67
C ILE A 144 7.72 4.44 9.84
N VAL A 145 8.29 4.28 11.03
CA VAL A 145 9.71 4.57 11.27
C VAL A 145 10.58 3.72 10.34
N GLN A 146 10.29 2.43 10.19
CA GLN A 146 11.03 1.54 9.29
C GLN A 146 10.93 1.97 7.83
N LEU A 147 9.76 2.39 7.36
CA LEU A 147 9.59 2.89 5.98
C LEU A 147 10.49 4.09 5.67
N ILE A 148 10.68 4.98 6.65
CA ILE A 148 11.48 6.20 6.47
C ILE A 148 12.98 5.90 6.57
N GLU A 149 13.40 5.05 7.53
CA GLU A 149 14.82 4.79 7.77
C GLU A 149 15.43 3.75 6.84
N ASN A 150 14.70 2.65 6.59
CA ASN A 150 15.25 1.48 5.92
C ASN A 150 14.81 1.40 4.45
N ASP A 151 13.58 1.82 4.17
CA ASP A 151 13.00 1.70 2.82
C ASP A 151 13.12 3.00 2.02
N GLY A 152 13.72 4.05 2.60
CA GLY A 152 14.07 5.29 1.91
C GLY A 152 12.87 6.13 1.45
N PHE A 153 11.67 5.89 2.00
CA PHE A 153 10.48 6.67 1.64
C PHE A 153 10.62 8.13 2.05
N GLY A 154 10.47 9.04 1.09
CA GLY A 154 10.36 10.46 1.39
C GLY A 154 9.10 10.72 2.21
N ILE A 155 9.19 11.53 3.26
CA ILE A 155 8.05 11.84 4.15
C ILE A 155 6.83 12.38 3.38
N GLY A 156 7.05 13.11 2.28
CA GLY A 156 5.97 13.59 1.39
C GLY A 156 5.26 12.50 0.57
N GLN A 157 5.83 11.29 0.50
CA GLN A 157 5.24 10.12 -0.17
C GLN A 157 4.51 9.19 0.81
N LEU A 158 4.69 9.39 2.12
CA LEU A 158 4.16 8.51 3.16
C LEU A 158 2.63 8.41 3.10
N PHE A 159 1.95 9.52 2.82
CA PHE A 159 0.49 9.54 2.69
C PHE A 159 -0.02 8.83 1.44
N ARG A 160 0.77 8.76 0.36
CA ARG A 160 0.42 7.98 -0.83
C ARG A 160 0.68 6.49 -0.62
N TYR A 161 1.74 6.16 0.10
CA TYR A 161 2.13 4.77 0.36
C TYR A 161 1.19 4.06 1.33
N LEU A 162 0.69 4.75 2.35
CA LEU A 162 -0.18 4.15 3.38
C LEU A 162 -1.62 3.87 2.91
N ASP A 163 -1.93 4.16 1.64
CA ASP A 163 -3.22 3.91 0.95
C ASP A 163 -4.46 4.27 1.80
N LYS A 164 -4.31 5.33 2.59
CA LYS A 164 -5.32 5.83 3.53
C LYS A 164 -5.31 7.34 3.42
N LEU A 165 -6.48 7.89 3.14
CA LEU A 165 -6.68 9.34 3.06
C LEU A 165 -6.46 9.95 4.45
N PRO A 166 -5.50 10.87 4.63
CA PRO A 166 -5.32 11.53 5.90
C PRO A 166 -6.54 12.41 6.20
N SER A 167 -6.97 12.46 7.46
CA SER A 167 -7.93 13.47 7.86
C SER A 167 -7.25 14.84 7.83
N PHE A 168 -7.78 15.75 7.02
CA PHE A 168 -7.36 17.13 6.94
C PHE A 168 -8.12 18.01 7.92
N HIS A 169 -7.42 18.86 8.65
CA HIS A 169 -8.04 19.83 9.55
C HIS A 169 -7.35 21.19 9.45
N LEU A 170 -8.04 22.17 8.85
CA LEU A 170 -7.59 23.56 8.75
C LEU A 170 -7.78 24.28 10.10
N HIS A 171 -6.68 24.67 10.75
CA HIS A 171 -6.69 25.32 12.06
C HIS A 171 -6.80 26.84 11.94
N TYR A 172 -5.91 27.44 11.14
CA TYR A 172 -5.77 28.88 11.02
C TYR A 172 -5.51 29.26 9.57
N ILE A 173 -5.99 30.43 9.22
CA ILE A 173 -5.65 31.12 7.97
C ILE A 173 -5.27 32.55 8.32
N GLY A 174 -4.45 33.16 7.48
CA GLY A 174 -4.12 34.56 7.63
C GLY A 174 -3.67 35.18 6.32
N LYS A 175 -3.79 36.50 6.26
CA LYS A 175 -3.43 37.32 5.11
C LYS A 175 -2.84 38.64 5.59
N THR A 176 -1.79 39.06 4.94
CA THR A 176 -1.12 40.35 5.10
C THR A 176 -1.03 41.03 3.73
N THR A 177 -0.43 42.21 3.67
CA THR A 177 -0.19 42.90 2.39
C THR A 177 0.80 42.16 1.49
N LYS A 178 1.63 41.25 2.04
CA LYS A 178 2.73 40.58 1.30
C LYS A 178 2.50 39.09 1.10
N ILE A 179 1.88 38.42 2.06
CA ILE A 179 1.67 36.98 2.05
C ILE A 179 0.29 36.61 2.58
N TRP A 180 -0.17 35.42 2.21
CA TRP A 180 -1.23 34.70 2.92
C TRP A 180 -0.74 33.30 3.27
N TRP A 181 -1.35 32.70 4.27
CA TRP A 181 -0.93 31.39 4.77
C TRP A 181 -2.10 30.58 5.31
N ARG A 182 -1.85 29.28 5.45
CA ARG A 182 -2.70 28.33 6.16
C ARG A 182 -1.88 27.48 7.11
N GLU A 183 -2.50 27.12 8.22
CA GLU A 183 -2.00 26.16 9.18
C GLU A 183 -3.02 25.05 9.35
N TYR A 184 -2.59 23.81 9.13
CA TYR A 184 -3.47 22.65 9.14
C TYR A 184 -2.75 21.42 9.68
N SER A 185 -3.53 20.43 10.10
CA SER A 185 -3.01 19.11 10.41
C SER A 185 -3.49 18.06 9.42
N LEU A 186 -2.60 17.11 9.16
CA LEU A 186 -2.91 15.85 8.51
C LEU A 186 -2.73 14.75 9.54
N HIS A 187 -3.74 13.90 9.68
CA HIS A 187 -3.67 12.78 10.59
C HIS A 187 -4.07 11.47 9.90
N ILE A 188 -3.25 10.46 10.11
CA ILE A 188 -3.47 9.07 9.74
C ILE A 188 -2.96 8.22 10.91
N SER A 189 -3.46 6.98 11.05
CA SER A 189 -2.96 6.07 12.09
C SER A 189 -1.43 6.05 12.11
N GLY A 190 -0.85 6.49 13.24
CA GLY A 190 0.58 6.50 13.48
C GLY A 190 1.37 7.70 12.96
N VAL A 191 0.76 8.64 12.21
CA VAL A 191 1.42 9.86 11.72
C VAL A 191 0.54 11.08 11.94
N GLU A 192 1.14 12.10 12.54
CA GLU A 192 0.56 13.42 12.70
C GLU A 192 1.50 14.43 12.05
N CYS A 193 0.98 15.25 11.14
CA CYS A 193 1.72 16.37 10.57
C CYS A 193 1.03 17.67 10.93
N TYR A 194 1.79 18.65 11.40
CA TYR A 194 1.34 20.04 11.52
C TYR A 194 2.07 20.86 10.48
N ILE A 195 1.32 21.51 9.59
CA ILE A 195 1.85 22.11 8.38
C ILE A 195 1.43 23.57 8.33
N LYS A 196 2.41 24.46 8.11
CA LYS A 196 2.22 25.87 7.78
C LYS A 196 2.70 26.11 6.36
N GLU A 197 1.77 26.49 5.48
CA GLU A 197 2.05 26.85 4.09
C GLU A 197 1.86 28.34 3.89
N THR A 198 2.87 29.00 3.31
CA THR A 198 2.90 30.44 3.06
C THR A 198 3.01 30.70 1.56
N PHE A 199 2.26 31.69 1.09
CA PHE A 199 2.10 32.03 -0.32
C PHE A 199 2.31 33.54 -0.54
N PRO A 200 2.83 33.96 -1.70
CA PRO A 200 2.87 35.36 -2.09
C PRO A 200 1.45 35.94 -2.25
N ASN A 201 1.22 37.17 -1.82
CA ASN A 201 -0.10 37.81 -1.90
C ASN A 201 -0.59 38.03 -3.34
N ASN A 202 0.34 38.24 -4.27
CA ASN A 202 0.05 38.48 -5.68
C ASN A 202 0.20 37.23 -6.56
N LEU A 203 0.24 36.03 -5.97
CA LEU A 203 0.54 34.77 -6.68
C LEU A 203 -0.34 34.52 -7.92
N PHE A 204 -1.58 35.00 -7.90
CA PHE A 204 -2.58 34.82 -8.96
C PHE A 204 -2.73 36.03 -9.88
N ASP A 205 -1.77 36.95 -9.90
CA ASP A 205 -1.74 38.02 -10.87
C ASP A 205 -1.29 37.49 -12.24
N ASN A 206 -1.83 38.06 -13.31
CA ASN A 206 -1.39 37.74 -14.66
C ASN A 206 0.10 38.09 -14.81
N ASP A 207 0.87 37.26 -15.52
CA ASP A 207 2.30 37.43 -15.72
C ASP A 207 3.17 37.42 -14.45
N TRP A 208 2.68 36.87 -13.33
CA TRP A 208 3.45 36.79 -12.07
C TRP A 208 4.83 36.13 -12.24
N LEU A 209 4.93 35.11 -13.09
CA LEU A 209 6.21 34.46 -13.41
C LEU A 209 7.18 35.36 -14.18
N ASN A 210 6.67 36.30 -14.98
CA ASN A 210 7.47 37.17 -15.84
C ASN A 210 7.83 38.53 -15.21
N GLY A 211 7.12 38.96 -14.15
CA GLY A 211 7.40 40.22 -13.48
C GLY A 211 8.52 40.10 -12.44
N ASP A 212 9.26 41.19 -12.18
CA ASP A 212 10.23 41.35 -11.08
C ASP A 212 9.58 41.36 -9.68
N HIS A 213 8.39 40.76 -9.55
CA HIS A 213 7.62 40.75 -8.32
C HIS A 213 8.36 39.95 -7.24
N ASN A 214 8.34 40.48 -6.02
CA ASN A 214 8.98 39.90 -4.84
C ASN A 214 8.64 38.42 -4.65
N ASP A 215 9.48 37.55 -5.20
CA ASP A 215 9.50 36.13 -4.88
C ASP A 215 9.65 35.95 -3.37
N LEU A 216 9.09 34.86 -2.84
CA LEU A 216 9.24 34.45 -1.43
C LEU A 216 10.72 34.47 -0.94
N ILE A 217 11.68 34.45 -1.87
CA ILE A 217 13.12 34.60 -1.64
C ILE A 217 13.47 35.86 -0.82
N SER A 218 12.85 37.02 -1.08
CA SER A 218 13.18 38.26 -0.35
C SER A 218 12.66 38.25 1.09
N TYR A 219 11.61 37.45 1.38
CA TYR A 219 11.06 37.29 2.73
C TYR A 219 11.77 36.18 3.53
N LEU A 220 12.14 35.07 2.88
CA LEU A 220 12.79 33.94 3.54
C LEU A 220 14.26 34.22 3.92
N LYS A 221 14.96 35.10 3.20
CA LYS A 221 16.35 35.51 3.54
C LYS A 221 16.48 36.33 4.82
N VAL A 222 15.40 36.94 5.32
CA VAL A 222 15.44 37.82 6.52
C VAL A 222 15.50 37.02 7.84
N ASN A 223 15.15 35.73 7.83
CA ASN A 223 15.06 34.92 9.06
C ASN A 223 16.25 33.98 9.29
N GLY A 224 17.35 34.16 8.55
CA GLY A 224 18.56 33.35 8.64
C GLY A 224 19.80 34.18 8.98
N ASN A 225 19.79 34.92 10.10
CA ASN A 225 20.97 35.29 10.93
C ASN A 225 20.54 36.29 12.02
N CYS A 226 20.89 36.02 13.28
CA CYS A 226 20.80 37.02 14.35
C CYS A 226 21.82 38.14 14.10
N ILE A 227 21.34 39.36 13.85
CA ILE A 227 21.96 40.60 14.34
C ILE A 227 20.81 41.49 14.85
N ILE A 228 20.89 41.88 16.12
CA ILE A 228 20.09 42.94 16.72
C ILE A 228 20.63 44.26 16.14
N GLU A 229 19.87 44.95 15.30
CA GLU A 229 19.85 46.42 15.25
C GLU A 229 18.44 46.90 14.87
N ASP A 230 17.92 47.81 15.68
CA ASP A 230 16.62 48.46 15.57
C ASP A 230 16.42 49.16 14.22
N PHE A 231 15.40 48.76 13.47
CA PHE A 231 14.66 49.68 12.62
C PHE A 231 13.16 49.50 12.82
N GLY A 232 12.59 50.42 13.59
CA GLY A 232 11.16 50.49 13.85
C GLY A 232 10.36 50.68 12.57
N PHE A 233 9.45 49.76 12.31
CA PHE A 233 8.25 49.99 11.52
C PHE A 233 7.10 49.27 12.19
N SER A 234 6.13 50.04 12.71
CA SER A 234 4.88 49.49 13.22
C SER A 234 4.09 48.90 12.05
N MET A 235 3.94 47.58 12.01
CA MET A 235 2.87 46.93 11.26
C MET A 235 1.92 46.27 12.27
N GLN A 236 0.68 46.71 12.25
CA GLN A 236 -0.42 46.02 12.92
C GLN A 236 -0.56 44.63 12.28
N GLU A 237 -0.02 43.61 12.93
CA GLU A 237 -0.40 42.23 12.65
C GLU A 237 -1.89 42.08 12.97
N LYS A 238 -2.71 41.76 11.95
CA LYS A 238 -4.06 41.25 12.23
C LYS A 238 -3.91 39.86 12.82
N GLU A 239 -4.53 39.61 13.97
CA GLU A 239 -4.51 38.30 14.61
C GLU A 239 -5.03 37.19 13.68
N PRO A 240 -4.44 35.98 13.72
CA PRO A 240 -4.88 34.86 12.91
C PRO A 240 -6.35 34.50 13.19
N ILE A 241 -7.13 34.27 12.12
CA ILE A 241 -8.56 33.98 12.24
C ILE A 241 -8.73 32.50 12.62
N LYS A 242 -9.18 32.25 13.85
CA LYS A 242 -9.56 30.91 14.31
C LYS A 242 -10.96 30.56 13.79
N LEU A 243 -11.06 29.53 12.97
CA LEU A 243 -12.34 29.07 12.42
C LEU A 243 -13.18 28.35 13.49
N LYS A 244 -14.44 28.79 13.72
CA LYS A 244 -15.43 28.05 14.54
C LYS A 244 -16.18 27.06 13.64
N GLN A 245 -16.08 25.76 13.92
CA GLN A 245 -16.94 24.76 13.28
C GLN A 245 -18.30 24.71 14.00
N ILE A 246 -19.39 24.69 13.22
CA ILE A 246 -20.74 24.47 13.72
C ILE A 246 -20.89 22.95 13.96
N PRO A 247 -21.13 22.49 15.20
CA PRO A 247 -21.44 21.09 15.45
C PRO A 247 -22.90 20.83 15.05
N TYR A 248 -23.13 19.88 14.15
CA TYR A 248 -24.45 19.26 14.05
C TYR A 248 -24.58 18.22 15.16
N CYS A 249 -25.58 18.43 16.02
CA CYS A 249 -26.00 17.54 17.10
C CYS A 249 -26.26 16.12 16.58
N ILE A 250 -25.51 15.15 17.10
CA ILE A 250 -25.97 13.77 17.21
C ILE A 250 -26.82 13.73 18.48
N ILE A 251 -28.13 13.54 18.32
CA ILE A 251 -29.05 13.32 19.45
C ILE A 251 -28.70 11.96 20.07
N CYS A 252 -28.14 11.98 21.27
CA CYS A 252 -28.13 10.84 22.18
C CYS A 252 -29.55 10.61 22.70
N ILE A 253 -30.08 9.40 22.55
CA ILE A 253 -31.24 8.93 23.32
C ILE A 253 -30.71 7.86 24.29
N GLN A 254 -30.74 8.15 25.59
CA GLN A 254 -30.55 7.18 26.67
C GLN A 254 -31.89 6.84 27.33
N ASP A 255 -32.09 5.54 27.46
CA ASP A 255 -32.76 4.74 28.49
C ASP A 255 -34.24 4.92 28.87
N ARG A 256 -34.98 3.81 28.71
CA ARG A 256 -35.98 3.37 29.69
C ARG A 256 -35.94 1.86 29.92
N VAL A 257 -35.52 1.51 31.13
CA VAL A 257 -35.70 0.22 31.79
C VAL A 257 -37.19 -0.08 31.97
N ARG A 258 -37.64 -1.30 31.63
CA ARG A 258 -38.73 -2.00 32.31
C ARG A 258 -38.39 -3.49 32.45
N ASN A 259 -38.27 -3.90 33.71
CA ASN A 259 -38.36 -5.27 34.20
C ASN A 259 -39.67 -5.94 33.77
N GLN A 260 -39.60 -7.22 33.39
CA GLN A 260 -40.49 -8.29 33.86
C GLN A 260 -39.95 -9.66 33.40
N ASN A 261 -39.64 -10.54 34.38
CA ASN A 261 -39.99 -11.97 34.54
C ASN A 261 -40.12 -12.85 33.26
N ALA A 262 -39.79 -14.15 33.20
CA ALA A 262 -39.29 -15.17 34.12
C ALA A 262 -39.29 -16.51 33.33
N VAL A 263 -38.19 -17.30 33.46
CA VAL A 263 -38.13 -18.78 33.66
C VAL A 263 -38.50 -19.78 32.52
N PHE A 264 -37.72 -20.88 32.52
CA PHE A 264 -37.82 -22.23 31.87
C PHE A 264 -37.20 -22.36 30.46
N GLY A 265 -36.37 -23.36 30.11
CA GLY A 265 -35.78 -24.56 30.74
C GLY A 265 -34.68 -25.11 29.78
N LEU A 266 -33.53 -25.60 30.27
CA LEU A 266 -33.15 -27.04 30.34
C LEU A 266 -33.51 -27.90 29.11
N ASP A 267 -32.51 -28.28 28.30
CA ASP A 267 -31.97 -29.65 28.12
C ASP A 267 -31.11 -29.75 26.82
N VAL A 268 -29.82 -30.11 26.89
CA VAL A 268 -29.21 -31.46 26.72
C VAL A 268 -29.39 -31.97 25.27
N VAL A 269 -28.35 -32.20 24.45
CA VAL A 269 -27.49 -33.40 24.43
C VAL A 269 -26.22 -33.13 23.60
N ALA A 270 -25.07 -33.46 24.16
CA ALA A 270 -23.85 -33.84 23.45
C ALA A 270 -23.89 -35.34 23.12
N LYS A 271 -23.43 -35.76 21.93
CA LYS A 271 -22.95 -37.13 21.71
C LYS A 271 -21.78 -37.15 20.75
N THR A 272 -20.63 -37.51 21.30
CA THR A 272 -19.43 -38.00 20.65
C THR A 272 -19.52 -39.51 20.38
N SER A 273 -18.78 -39.93 19.34
CA SER A 273 -17.90 -41.12 19.24
C SER A 273 -18.45 -42.56 19.27
N ASN A 274 -18.05 -43.33 18.25
CA ASN A 274 -17.41 -44.67 18.25
C ASN A 274 -17.90 -45.49 17.03
N ASN A 275 -17.05 -45.83 16.05
CA ASN A 275 -15.99 -46.86 15.97
C ASN A 275 -16.50 -48.25 15.56
N GLU A 276 -15.63 -48.98 14.83
CA GLU A 276 -15.69 -50.38 14.34
C GLU A 276 -16.40 -50.57 12.98
N ASP A 277 -15.92 -51.33 11.99
CA ASP A 277 -14.74 -52.20 11.87
C ASP A 277 -14.53 -52.63 10.39
N ILE A 278 -13.27 -52.92 10.03
CA ILE A 278 -12.73 -54.07 9.25
C ILE A 278 -13.47 -54.57 7.98
N GLY A 279 -12.72 -54.74 6.88
CA GLY A 279 -13.14 -55.59 5.77
C GLY A 279 -12.24 -55.60 4.53
N GLU A 280 -11.21 -56.44 4.58
CA GLU A 280 -10.23 -56.79 3.54
C GLU A 280 -10.83 -57.65 2.40
N SER A 281 -10.43 -57.43 1.14
CA SER A 281 -10.33 -58.43 0.02
C SER A 281 -9.89 -57.69 -1.26
N THR A 282 -8.68 -57.86 -1.81
CA THR A 282 -8.10 -58.96 -2.64
C THR A 282 -8.86 -59.32 -3.92
N GLU A 283 -8.39 -58.82 -5.07
CA GLU A 283 -8.16 -59.57 -6.33
C GLU A 283 -7.39 -58.66 -7.33
N SER A 284 -6.11 -58.87 -7.69
CA SER A 284 -5.45 -59.95 -8.45
C SER A 284 -5.42 -59.73 -9.98
N VAL A 285 -4.19 -59.79 -10.56
CA VAL A 285 -3.83 -60.35 -11.90
C VAL A 285 -3.84 -59.34 -13.08
N LYS A 286 -2.84 -59.16 -13.98
CA LYS A 286 -1.70 -59.99 -14.47
C LYS A 286 -0.63 -59.13 -15.16
N ILE A 287 0.61 -59.63 -15.09
CA ILE A 287 1.80 -59.23 -15.88
C ILE A 287 1.74 -59.89 -17.27
N VAL A 288 2.19 -59.19 -18.32
CA VAL A 288 2.81 -59.79 -19.51
C VAL A 288 4.01 -58.94 -19.93
N ILE A 289 5.20 -59.54 -19.87
CA ILE A 289 6.44 -59.09 -20.50
C ILE A 289 6.54 -59.79 -21.86
N ALA A 290 6.87 -59.05 -22.91
CA ALA A 290 7.47 -59.59 -24.12
C ALA A 290 8.52 -58.61 -24.65
N ASN A 291 9.79 -58.99 -24.52
CA ASN A 291 10.93 -58.39 -25.19
C ASN A 291 10.86 -58.70 -26.69
N ASN A 292 11.28 -57.75 -27.53
CA ASN A 292 12.02 -58.06 -28.75
C ASN A 292 12.98 -56.90 -29.05
N ASN A 293 14.27 -57.26 -29.14
CA ASN A 293 15.37 -56.41 -29.54
C ASN A 293 15.33 -56.15 -31.05
N HIS A 294 15.53 -54.90 -31.45
CA HIS A 294 16.18 -54.57 -32.72
C HIS A 294 17.08 -53.35 -32.48
N GLU A 295 18.39 -53.56 -32.67
CA GLU A 295 19.40 -52.51 -32.80
C GLU A 295 19.14 -51.71 -34.08
N GLU A 296 19.00 -50.39 -33.99
CA GLU A 296 19.33 -49.47 -35.08
C GLU A 296 19.42 -48.02 -34.57
N SER A 297 20.64 -47.46 -34.71
CA SER A 297 21.09 -46.07 -34.55
C SER A 297 20.33 -45.16 -33.56
N GLU A 298 20.93 -44.96 -32.38
CA GLU A 298 20.73 -43.71 -31.62
C GLU A 298 21.28 -42.54 -32.45
N GLN A 299 20.41 -41.88 -33.21
CA GLN A 299 20.60 -40.47 -33.50
C GLN A 299 20.50 -39.75 -32.16
N GLU A 300 21.62 -39.20 -31.68
CA GLU A 300 21.63 -38.27 -30.55
C GLU A 300 20.58 -37.17 -30.80
N LEU A 301 19.48 -37.24 -30.05
CA LEU A 301 18.57 -36.11 -29.87
C LEU A 301 19.41 -34.92 -29.38
N PRO A 302 19.22 -33.71 -29.92
CA PRO A 302 20.01 -32.56 -29.52
C PRO A 302 19.79 -32.36 -28.02
N LYS A 303 20.89 -32.32 -27.25
CA LYS A 303 20.85 -31.95 -25.82
C LYS A 303 20.02 -30.69 -25.69
N GLU A 304 18.86 -30.80 -25.04
CA GLU A 304 18.03 -29.65 -24.70
C GLU A 304 18.92 -28.61 -24.02
N ASN A 305 18.80 -27.35 -24.41
CA ASN A 305 19.44 -26.25 -23.69
C ASN A 305 18.90 -26.27 -22.26
N GLU A 306 19.65 -26.84 -21.33
CA GLU A 306 19.31 -26.85 -19.91
C GLU A 306 19.40 -25.41 -19.41
N TYR A 307 18.26 -24.71 -19.36
CA TYR A 307 18.18 -23.34 -18.85
C TYR A 307 18.63 -23.29 -17.38
N ALA A 308 19.40 -22.26 -17.01
CA ALA A 308 19.91 -22.12 -15.64
C ALA A 308 18.80 -21.77 -14.64
N PHE A 309 17.75 -21.07 -15.10
CA PHE A 309 16.56 -20.74 -14.31
C PHE A 309 15.37 -20.43 -15.23
N THR A 310 14.17 -20.51 -14.67
CA THR A 310 12.91 -20.16 -15.35
C THR A 310 12.26 -18.97 -14.65
N VAL A 311 11.98 -17.91 -15.40
CA VAL A 311 11.18 -16.75 -14.98
C VAL A 311 9.74 -16.98 -15.40
N VAL A 312 8.81 -16.76 -14.49
CA VAL A 312 7.38 -16.96 -14.71
C VAL A 312 6.61 -15.70 -14.32
N THR A 313 5.64 -15.31 -15.15
CA THR A 313 4.70 -14.24 -14.84
C THR A 313 3.32 -14.55 -15.42
N GLY A 314 2.32 -13.76 -15.07
CA GLY A 314 0.99 -13.85 -15.68
C GLY A 314 0.27 -12.50 -15.67
N ALA A 315 -0.62 -12.30 -16.64
CA ALA A 315 -1.39 -11.07 -16.77
C ALA A 315 -2.78 -11.31 -17.36
N SER A 316 -3.76 -10.54 -16.88
CA SER A 316 -5.10 -10.39 -17.45
C SER A 316 -5.21 -9.07 -18.22
N GLU A 317 -6.32 -8.84 -18.92
CA GLU A 317 -6.56 -7.65 -19.77
C GLU A 317 -6.15 -6.33 -19.11
N ASN A 318 -6.51 -6.12 -17.84
CA ASN A 318 -6.20 -4.89 -17.10
C ASN A 318 -4.72 -4.72 -16.69
N HIS A 319 -3.88 -5.73 -16.90
CA HIS A 319 -2.43 -5.71 -16.63
C HIS A 319 -1.60 -5.90 -17.91
N PHE A 320 -2.21 -5.71 -19.09
CA PHE A 320 -1.50 -5.83 -20.36
C PHE A 320 -0.35 -4.81 -20.52
N CYS A 321 -0.58 -3.55 -20.15
CA CYS A 321 0.45 -2.52 -20.20
C CYS A 321 1.65 -2.85 -19.28
N PRO A 322 1.43 -3.20 -17.99
CA PRO A 322 2.50 -3.70 -17.12
C PRO A 322 3.28 -4.88 -17.70
N VAL A 323 2.61 -5.94 -18.18
CA VAL A 323 3.32 -7.12 -18.69
C VAL A 323 4.15 -6.83 -19.94
N LYS A 324 3.69 -5.92 -20.82
CA LYS A 324 4.47 -5.47 -21.98
C LYS A 324 5.74 -4.73 -21.54
N GLY A 325 5.62 -3.80 -20.59
CA GLY A 325 6.79 -3.11 -20.00
C GLY A 325 7.76 -4.07 -19.31
N PHE A 326 7.24 -5.09 -18.62
CA PHE A 326 8.02 -6.16 -18.01
C PHE A 326 8.81 -6.99 -19.04
N ILE A 327 8.16 -7.42 -20.12
CA ILE A 327 8.79 -8.18 -21.21
C ILE A 327 9.96 -7.40 -21.81
N TYR A 328 9.75 -6.12 -22.09
CA TYR A 328 10.81 -5.26 -22.61
C TYR A 328 11.98 -5.10 -21.65
N ASN A 329 11.70 -4.89 -20.36
CA ASN A 329 12.76 -4.85 -19.35
C ASN A 329 13.54 -6.17 -19.30
N LEU A 330 12.86 -7.31 -19.25
CA LEU A 330 13.49 -8.62 -19.21
C LEU A 330 14.39 -8.89 -20.42
N LYS A 331 14.02 -8.44 -21.62
CA LYS A 331 14.83 -8.63 -22.83
C LYS A 331 16.24 -8.07 -22.67
N GLY A 332 16.38 -6.89 -22.05
CA GLY A 332 17.67 -6.30 -21.73
C GLY A 332 18.35 -6.97 -20.54
N THR A 333 17.60 -7.16 -19.46
CA THR A 333 18.07 -7.70 -18.19
C THR A 333 18.65 -9.11 -18.33
N LEU A 334 18.02 -9.97 -19.14
CA LEU A 334 18.41 -11.37 -19.35
C LEU A 334 19.41 -11.56 -20.49
N LYS A 335 19.87 -10.49 -21.15
CA LYS A 335 20.76 -10.61 -22.30
C LYS A 335 22.06 -11.37 -21.96
N GLY A 336 22.25 -12.52 -22.59
CA GLY A 336 23.42 -13.38 -22.37
C GLY A 336 23.34 -14.27 -21.12
N LEU A 337 22.21 -14.26 -20.41
CA LEU A 337 21.91 -15.23 -19.36
C LEU A 337 21.12 -16.40 -19.98
N ASN A 338 21.38 -17.61 -19.49
CA ASN A 338 20.67 -18.81 -19.92
C ASN A 338 19.35 -18.95 -19.13
N ALA A 339 18.33 -18.19 -19.51
CA ALA A 339 17.06 -18.09 -18.80
C ALA A 339 15.87 -18.43 -19.71
N ARG A 340 14.91 -19.19 -19.19
CA ARG A 340 13.60 -19.40 -19.83
C ARG A 340 12.60 -18.39 -19.27
N VAL A 341 11.75 -17.82 -20.12
CA VAL A 341 10.68 -16.91 -19.72
C VAL A 341 9.33 -17.45 -20.18
N VAL A 342 8.46 -17.76 -19.21
CA VAL A 342 7.10 -18.27 -19.43
C VAL A 342 6.07 -17.24 -18.97
N ILE A 343 5.15 -16.88 -19.85
CA ILE A 343 4.10 -15.90 -19.59
C ILE A 343 2.74 -16.56 -19.68
N TYR A 344 1.92 -16.39 -18.64
CA TYR A 344 0.54 -16.88 -18.61
C TYR A 344 -0.46 -15.79 -18.96
N ASP A 345 -1.29 -16.07 -19.95
CA ASP A 345 -2.53 -15.38 -20.27
C ASP A 345 -3.60 -15.79 -19.24
N LEU A 346 -4.00 -14.84 -18.38
CA LEU A 346 -5.02 -15.00 -17.34
C LEU A 346 -6.38 -14.40 -17.76
N GLY A 347 -6.57 -14.12 -19.05
CA GLY A 347 -7.76 -13.43 -19.58
C GLY A 347 -7.40 -12.16 -20.34
N LEU A 348 -6.45 -12.25 -21.27
CA LEU A 348 -6.13 -11.23 -22.26
C LEU A 348 -7.15 -11.25 -23.40
N THR A 349 -7.36 -10.09 -24.01
CA THR A 349 -8.14 -9.99 -25.26
C THR A 349 -7.37 -10.64 -26.41
N GLU A 350 -8.08 -10.97 -27.50
CA GLU A 350 -7.46 -11.54 -28.71
C GLU A 350 -6.35 -10.64 -29.27
N ILE A 351 -6.58 -9.33 -29.33
CA ILE A 351 -5.61 -8.34 -29.81
C ILE A 351 -4.35 -8.34 -28.93
N GLN A 352 -4.53 -8.31 -27.61
CA GLN A 352 -3.42 -8.34 -26.65
C GLN A 352 -2.62 -9.64 -26.75
N ARG A 353 -3.31 -10.78 -26.90
CA ARG A 353 -2.68 -12.08 -27.06
C ARG A 353 -1.85 -12.13 -28.34
N ASP A 354 -2.37 -11.62 -29.45
CA ASP A 354 -1.66 -11.61 -30.72
C ASP A 354 -0.43 -10.69 -30.68
N GLU A 355 -0.50 -9.58 -29.95
CA GLU A 355 0.67 -8.73 -29.69
C GLU A 355 1.74 -9.48 -28.86
N LEU A 356 1.35 -10.21 -27.81
CA LEU A 356 2.31 -11.04 -27.05
C LEU A 356 2.90 -12.18 -27.89
N LYS A 357 2.11 -12.81 -28.78
CA LYS A 357 2.63 -13.79 -29.73
C LYS A 357 3.68 -13.17 -30.64
N SER A 358 3.42 -11.97 -31.17
CA SER A 358 4.40 -11.23 -31.98
C SER A 358 5.69 -10.97 -31.20
N LEU A 359 5.61 -10.53 -29.95
CA LEU A 359 6.79 -10.33 -29.09
C LEU A 359 7.55 -11.65 -28.86
N LYS A 360 6.84 -12.75 -28.59
CA LYS A 360 7.43 -14.09 -28.47
C LYS A 360 8.18 -14.50 -29.75
N ASP A 361 7.54 -14.35 -30.90
CA ASP A 361 8.11 -14.75 -32.20
C ASP A 361 9.33 -13.88 -32.58
N ASN A 362 9.40 -12.66 -32.07
CA ASN A 362 10.59 -11.79 -32.14
C ASN A 362 11.63 -12.07 -31.03
N GLY A 363 11.46 -13.15 -30.28
CA GLY A 363 12.42 -13.65 -29.28
C GLY A 363 12.50 -12.81 -28.02
N PHE A 364 11.42 -12.13 -27.61
CA PHE A 364 11.39 -11.40 -26.34
C PHE A 364 11.25 -12.31 -25.12
N PHE A 365 10.61 -13.46 -25.29
CA PHE A 365 10.42 -14.51 -24.28
C PHE A 365 10.15 -15.86 -24.96
N ASP A 366 10.15 -16.96 -24.22
CA ASP A 366 10.14 -18.31 -24.78
C ASP A 366 8.73 -18.87 -24.96
N GLU A 367 7.83 -18.67 -23.98
CA GLU A 367 6.53 -19.34 -23.96
C GLU A 367 5.38 -18.42 -23.55
N LEU A 368 4.26 -18.51 -24.30
CA LEU A 368 2.97 -17.91 -23.95
C LEU A 368 1.97 -19.05 -23.73
N ARG A 369 1.45 -19.17 -22.51
CA ARG A 369 0.49 -20.22 -22.11
C ARG A 369 -0.85 -19.62 -21.72
N VAL A 370 -1.95 -20.31 -21.99
CA VAL A 370 -3.28 -19.88 -21.55
C VAL A 370 -3.62 -20.60 -20.25
N PHE A 371 -4.01 -19.85 -19.22
CA PHE A 371 -4.47 -20.43 -17.97
C PHE A 371 -5.97 -20.75 -18.05
N ASP A 372 -6.31 -22.04 -18.09
CA ASP A 372 -7.70 -22.48 -18.14
C ASP A 372 -8.31 -22.59 -16.74
N PHE A 373 -8.98 -21.52 -16.32
CA PHE A 373 -9.69 -21.44 -15.03
C PHE A 373 -10.78 -22.52 -14.86
N THR A 374 -11.28 -23.14 -15.94
CA THR A 374 -12.36 -24.14 -15.85
C THR A 374 -11.91 -25.44 -15.20
N ASN A 375 -10.61 -25.69 -15.15
CA ASN A 375 -10.01 -26.86 -14.49
C ASN A 375 -9.84 -26.68 -12.97
N PHE A 376 -10.18 -25.52 -12.42
CA PHE A 376 -9.92 -25.16 -11.02
C PHE A 376 -11.22 -24.81 -10.27
N PRO A 377 -11.18 -24.76 -8.92
CA PRO A 377 -12.35 -24.40 -8.13
C PRO A 377 -12.98 -23.07 -8.57
N SER A 378 -14.31 -23.00 -8.58
CA SER A 378 -15.04 -21.84 -9.12
C SER A 378 -14.70 -20.50 -8.44
N PHE A 379 -14.24 -20.51 -7.19
CA PHE A 379 -13.80 -19.31 -6.48
C PHE A 379 -12.50 -18.69 -7.03
N TRP A 380 -11.81 -19.37 -7.96
CA TRP A 380 -10.63 -18.84 -8.66
C TRP A 380 -11.00 -17.85 -9.77
N ASN A 381 -12.29 -17.60 -9.98
CA ASN A 381 -12.77 -16.61 -10.94
C ASN A 381 -12.06 -15.27 -10.73
N ILE A 382 -11.19 -14.88 -11.67
CA ILE A 382 -10.37 -13.67 -11.56
C ILE A 382 -11.20 -12.38 -11.50
N SER A 383 -12.46 -12.42 -11.94
CA SER A 383 -13.38 -11.29 -11.84
C SER A 383 -14.00 -11.12 -10.44
N GLU A 384 -13.88 -12.14 -9.58
CA GLU A 384 -14.39 -12.14 -8.20
C GLU A 384 -13.23 -12.25 -7.21
N ALA A 385 -13.03 -11.23 -6.36
CA ALA A 385 -11.93 -11.18 -5.40
C ALA A 385 -10.53 -11.47 -6.02
N ARG A 386 -10.37 -11.25 -7.34
CA ARG A 386 -9.15 -11.57 -8.11
C ARG A 386 -8.79 -13.05 -8.09
N GLY A 387 -9.79 -13.93 -7.95
CA GLY A 387 -9.61 -15.37 -7.84
C GLY A 387 -8.83 -15.79 -6.59
N GLU A 388 -8.84 -14.93 -5.56
CA GLU A 388 -7.99 -15.04 -4.36
C GLU A 388 -6.50 -15.23 -4.68
N TYR A 389 -6.05 -14.81 -5.87
CA TYR A 389 -4.68 -15.04 -6.38
C TYR A 389 -4.25 -16.52 -6.44
N ALA A 390 -5.18 -17.47 -6.32
CA ALA A 390 -4.90 -18.90 -6.20
C ALA A 390 -4.31 -19.53 -7.47
N TRP A 391 -4.49 -18.89 -8.62
CA TRP A 391 -3.88 -19.25 -9.90
C TRP A 391 -2.34 -19.19 -9.88
N LYS A 392 -1.74 -18.30 -9.07
CA LYS A 392 -0.28 -18.15 -8.99
C LYS A 392 0.39 -19.41 -8.40
N PRO A 393 -0.01 -19.93 -7.23
CA PRO A 393 0.47 -21.21 -6.72
C PRO A 393 0.37 -22.34 -7.75
N ALA A 394 -0.73 -22.42 -8.50
CA ALA A 394 -0.93 -23.44 -9.52
C ALA A 394 0.07 -23.35 -10.67
N ILE A 395 0.27 -22.14 -11.19
CA ILE A 395 1.23 -21.89 -12.26
C ILE A 395 2.66 -22.24 -11.80
N VAL A 396 3.06 -21.80 -10.61
CA VAL A 396 4.39 -22.12 -10.06
C VAL A 396 4.53 -23.64 -9.83
N ALA A 397 3.48 -24.33 -9.38
CA ALA A 397 3.49 -25.78 -9.21
C ALA A 397 3.55 -26.55 -10.54
N GLU A 398 2.86 -26.09 -11.58
CA GLU A 398 2.95 -26.66 -12.93
C GLU A 398 4.37 -26.49 -13.48
N VAL A 399 4.86 -25.25 -13.51
CA VAL A 399 6.17 -24.92 -14.09
C VAL A 399 7.32 -25.59 -13.33
N SER A 400 7.23 -25.69 -12.00
CA SER A 400 8.28 -26.37 -11.21
C SER A 400 8.40 -27.87 -11.48
N LYS A 401 7.29 -28.53 -11.86
CA LYS A 401 7.29 -29.96 -12.22
C LYS A 401 7.87 -30.19 -13.61
N GLU A 402 7.54 -29.31 -14.55
CA GLU A 402 8.01 -29.39 -15.93
C GLU A 402 9.48 -28.97 -16.06
N PHE A 403 9.86 -27.90 -15.35
CA PHE A 403 11.19 -27.29 -15.42
C PHE A 403 11.84 -27.24 -14.03
N PRO A 404 12.21 -28.39 -13.45
CA PRO A 404 12.88 -28.42 -12.16
C PRO A 404 14.20 -27.65 -12.22
N GLY A 405 14.51 -26.93 -11.14
CA GLY A 405 15.64 -26.03 -11.02
C GLY A 405 15.27 -24.79 -10.21
N ILE A 406 15.77 -23.63 -10.64
CA ILE A 406 15.44 -22.33 -10.07
C ILE A 406 14.20 -21.76 -10.77
N ILE A 407 13.13 -21.53 -10.02
CA ILE A 407 11.89 -20.91 -10.49
C ILE A 407 11.74 -19.52 -9.87
N THR A 408 11.59 -18.51 -10.71
CA THR A 408 11.46 -17.11 -10.31
C THR A 408 10.11 -16.57 -10.76
N TRP A 409 9.14 -16.47 -9.85
CA TRP A 409 7.90 -15.74 -10.09
C TRP A 409 8.13 -14.23 -9.94
N LEU A 410 7.67 -13.46 -10.92
CA LEU A 410 7.60 -12.00 -10.86
C LEU A 410 6.21 -11.54 -11.32
N ASP A 411 5.53 -10.73 -10.51
CA ASP A 411 4.30 -10.06 -10.96
C ASP A 411 4.62 -9.12 -12.14
N SER A 412 3.67 -8.93 -13.06
CA SER A 412 3.85 -8.11 -14.28
C SER A 412 4.23 -6.64 -14.02
N GLY A 413 4.02 -6.14 -12.80
CA GLY A 413 4.44 -4.81 -12.35
C GLY A 413 5.81 -4.78 -11.65
N THR A 414 6.62 -5.84 -11.76
CA THR A 414 7.90 -5.99 -11.03
C THR A 414 9.09 -5.99 -11.97
N LEU A 415 9.94 -4.98 -11.88
CA LEU A 415 11.12 -4.83 -12.74
C LEU A 415 12.41 -5.23 -12.00
N PRO A 416 13.01 -6.38 -12.33
CA PRO A 416 14.32 -6.76 -11.80
C PRO A 416 15.46 -6.07 -12.58
N GLU A 417 16.54 -5.73 -11.87
CA GLU A 417 17.82 -5.41 -12.51
C GLU A 417 18.62 -6.68 -12.82
N ARG A 418 19.62 -6.57 -13.71
CA ARG A 418 20.45 -7.71 -14.15
C ARG A 418 21.15 -8.42 -12.99
N ILE A 419 21.68 -7.65 -12.05
CA ILE A 419 22.42 -8.16 -10.89
C ILE A 419 21.56 -9.10 -10.01
N PHE A 420 20.23 -8.93 -9.98
CA PHE A 420 19.35 -9.84 -9.27
C PHE A 420 19.53 -11.28 -9.78
N PHE A 421 19.51 -11.47 -11.10
CA PHE A 421 19.66 -12.79 -11.73
C PHE A 421 21.09 -13.35 -11.63
N GLU A 422 22.10 -12.48 -11.73
CA GLU A 422 23.50 -12.88 -11.59
C GLU A 422 23.82 -13.39 -10.18
N GLU A 423 23.19 -12.81 -9.15
CA GLU A 423 23.37 -13.19 -7.74
C GLU A 423 22.43 -14.30 -7.25
N LEU A 424 21.43 -14.72 -8.05
CA LEU A 424 20.45 -15.73 -7.63
C LEU A 424 21.07 -17.01 -7.05
N PRO A 425 22.10 -17.64 -7.66
CA PRO A 425 22.70 -18.85 -7.09
C PRO A 425 23.31 -18.62 -5.69
N THR A 426 23.97 -17.47 -5.49
CA THR A 426 24.56 -17.09 -4.19
C THR A 426 23.49 -16.80 -3.15
N LEU A 427 22.46 -16.06 -3.53
CA LEU A 427 21.33 -15.71 -2.67
C LEU A 427 20.56 -16.96 -2.25
N LEU A 428 20.21 -17.85 -3.19
CA LEU A 428 19.49 -19.08 -2.88
C LEU A 428 20.29 -19.98 -1.96
N LYS A 429 21.60 -20.11 -2.14
CA LYS A 429 22.45 -20.83 -1.18
C LYS A 429 22.41 -20.20 0.22
N THR A 430 22.42 -18.88 0.30
CA THR A 430 22.39 -18.11 1.56
C THR A 430 21.05 -18.22 2.28
N TYR A 431 19.95 -18.19 1.52
CA TYR A 431 18.57 -18.25 2.02
C TYR A 431 17.97 -19.66 1.89
N ASN A 432 18.85 -20.66 1.86
CA ASN A 432 18.52 -22.09 1.96
C ASN A 432 17.54 -22.59 0.87
N GLY A 433 17.54 -21.97 -0.30
CA GLY A 433 16.72 -22.35 -1.46
C GLY A 433 15.43 -21.55 -1.65
N PHE A 434 15.17 -20.52 -0.83
CA PHE A 434 13.99 -19.66 -0.98
C PHE A 434 14.39 -18.19 -0.88
N LEU A 435 13.87 -17.34 -1.77
CA LEU A 435 14.08 -15.90 -1.69
C LEU A 435 12.79 -15.15 -2.02
N SER A 436 12.43 -14.21 -1.17
CA SER A 436 11.39 -13.22 -1.48
C SER A 436 11.68 -11.94 -0.70
N PRO A 437 11.50 -10.75 -1.29
CA PRO A 437 11.63 -9.49 -0.56
C PRO A 437 10.67 -9.41 0.63
N ARG A 438 11.07 -8.67 1.65
CA ARG A 438 10.18 -8.22 2.72
C ARG A 438 9.07 -7.34 2.15
N SER A 439 7.83 -7.60 2.52
CA SER A 439 6.69 -6.71 2.31
C SER A 439 6.26 -6.04 3.62
N SER A 440 5.29 -5.13 3.54
CA SER A 440 4.89 -4.28 4.67
C SER A 440 4.23 -5.08 5.81
N GLY A 441 4.41 -4.62 7.05
CA GLY A 441 3.81 -5.23 8.24
C GLY A 441 4.40 -6.58 8.62
N PHE A 442 3.72 -7.27 9.53
CA PHE A 442 4.06 -8.61 10.04
C PHE A 442 2.92 -9.59 9.81
N MET A 443 3.13 -10.88 10.02
CA MET A 443 2.10 -11.89 9.80
C MET A 443 0.82 -11.62 10.59
N LYS A 444 0.89 -11.09 11.83
CA LYS A 444 -0.31 -10.68 12.60
C LYS A 444 -1.19 -9.63 11.91
N ASN A 445 -0.63 -8.88 10.96
CA ASN A 445 -1.36 -7.86 10.22
C ASN A 445 -2.04 -8.43 8.96
N TRP A 446 -1.43 -9.43 8.33
CA TRP A 446 -1.76 -9.84 6.96
C TRP A 446 -1.97 -11.35 6.77
N THR A 447 -1.91 -12.14 7.83
CA THR A 447 -2.25 -13.57 7.85
C THR A 447 -3.43 -13.76 8.79
N HIS A 448 -4.58 -14.11 8.23
CA HIS A 448 -5.82 -14.26 8.99
C HIS A 448 -5.70 -15.45 9.97
N PRO A 449 -6.25 -15.35 11.19
CA PRO A 449 -6.19 -16.43 12.18
C PRO A 449 -6.68 -17.80 11.66
N GLY A 450 -7.67 -17.79 10.77
CA GLY A 450 -8.20 -18.99 10.13
C GLY A 450 -7.16 -19.83 9.36
N VAL A 451 -6.02 -19.24 8.95
CA VAL A 451 -4.90 -20.01 8.38
C VAL A 451 -4.31 -20.93 9.45
N TYR A 452 -4.02 -20.42 10.64
CA TYR A 452 -3.45 -21.23 11.71
C TYR A 452 -4.46 -22.24 12.24
N GLU A 453 -5.75 -21.91 12.26
CA GLU A 453 -6.82 -22.88 12.56
C GLU A 453 -6.84 -24.03 11.54
N TYR A 454 -6.73 -23.71 10.25
CA TYR A 454 -6.68 -24.72 9.17
C TYR A 454 -5.49 -25.67 9.32
N TYR A 455 -4.30 -25.14 9.67
CA TYR A 455 -3.09 -25.94 9.86
C TYR A 455 -2.93 -26.51 11.28
N ASN A 456 -3.90 -26.29 12.18
CA ASN A 456 -3.84 -26.66 13.59
C ASN A 456 -2.56 -26.16 14.29
N ASP A 457 -2.29 -24.87 14.14
CA ASP A 457 -1.08 -24.20 14.63
C ASP A 457 -1.41 -22.98 15.50
N ASP A 458 -0.41 -22.48 16.22
CA ASP A 458 -0.52 -21.33 17.11
C ASP A 458 -0.01 -20.06 16.43
N ALA A 459 -0.94 -19.14 16.14
CA ALA A 459 -0.67 -17.85 15.52
C ALA A 459 0.41 -17.04 16.24
N SER A 460 0.50 -17.14 17.58
CA SER A 460 1.39 -16.31 18.40
C SER A 460 2.88 -16.55 18.11
N LYS A 461 3.22 -17.73 17.58
CA LYS A 461 4.59 -18.05 17.11
C LYS A 461 5.04 -17.14 15.96
N TYR A 462 4.09 -16.63 15.18
CA TYR A 462 4.34 -15.97 13.90
C TYR A 462 4.12 -14.45 13.94
N ASP A 463 3.56 -13.91 15.03
CA ASP A 463 3.07 -12.53 15.13
C ASP A 463 4.05 -11.44 14.67
N ASN A 464 5.34 -11.64 14.92
CA ASN A 464 6.40 -10.67 14.64
C ASN A 464 7.30 -11.07 13.47
N ILE A 465 6.89 -12.07 12.68
CA ILE A 465 7.59 -12.47 11.47
C ILE A 465 7.22 -11.52 10.33
N PRO A 466 8.21 -10.94 9.63
CA PRO A 466 7.96 -10.10 8.47
C PRO A 466 7.26 -10.87 7.34
N ASN A 467 6.37 -10.19 6.61
CA ASN A 467 5.73 -10.81 5.46
C ASN A 467 6.69 -10.92 4.28
N CYS A 468 6.58 -12.00 3.52
CA CYS A 468 7.18 -12.10 2.20
C CYS A 468 6.40 -11.26 1.19
N SER A 469 7.01 -10.97 0.04
CA SER A 469 6.37 -10.27 -1.07
C SER A 469 5.80 -11.27 -2.06
N GLY A 470 4.50 -11.21 -2.33
CA GLY A 470 3.88 -12.02 -3.38
C GLY A 470 4.31 -11.62 -4.80
N ALA A 471 4.97 -10.47 -4.96
CA ALA A 471 5.35 -9.91 -6.26
C ALA A 471 6.69 -10.42 -6.80
N SER A 472 7.54 -10.98 -5.94
CA SER A 472 8.80 -11.62 -6.34
C SER A 472 9.11 -12.79 -5.41
N ILE A 473 9.17 -13.98 -5.99
CA ILE A 473 9.35 -15.24 -5.26
C ILE A 473 10.30 -16.12 -6.06
N VAL A 474 11.34 -16.61 -5.42
CA VAL A 474 12.31 -17.53 -6.02
C VAL A 474 12.40 -18.80 -5.22
N PHE A 475 12.31 -19.93 -5.91
CA PHE A 475 12.45 -21.26 -5.36
C PHE A 475 13.61 -21.99 -6.03
N ASP A 476 14.48 -22.60 -5.24
CA ASP A 476 15.25 -23.77 -5.69
C ASP A 476 14.40 -25.00 -5.41
N THR A 477 13.81 -25.56 -6.45
CA THR A 477 12.91 -26.72 -6.37
C THR A 477 13.58 -27.94 -5.71
N LYS A 478 14.92 -28.09 -5.81
CA LYS A 478 15.63 -29.19 -5.14
C LYS A 478 15.48 -29.13 -3.62
N MET A 479 15.29 -27.92 -3.08
CA MET A 479 15.21 -27.67 -1.65
C MET A 479 13.79 -27.31 -1.18
N THR A 480 12.91 -26.86 -2.09
CA THR A 480 11.66 -26.19 -1.73
C THR A 480 10.43 -26.67 -2.52
N GLN A 481 10.53 -27.76 -3.28
CA GLN A 481 9.39 -28.30 -4.03
C GLN A 481 8.18 -28.62 -3.12
N HIS A 482 8.43 -29.09 -1.90
CA HIS A 482 7.36 -29.38 -0.94
C HIS A 482 6.58 -28.12 -0.51
N ILE A 483 7.25 -26.97 -0.37
CA ILE A 483 6.60 -25.68 -0.11
C ILE A 483 5.70 -25.30 -1.29
N ILE A 484 6.18 -25.44 -2.53
CA ILE A 484 5.38 -25.17 -3.73
C ILE A 484 4.14 -26.08 -3.76
N ASN A 485 4.31 -27.37 -3.50
CA ASN A 485 3.22 -28.34 -3.51
C ASN A 485 2.17 -28.05 -2.43
N GLU A 486 2.59 -27.68 -1.22
CA GLU A 486 1.67 -27.33 -0.13
C GLU A 486 0.97 -25.99 -0.39
N TRP A 487 1.68 -25.02 -0.96
CA TRP A 487 1.10 -23.74 -1.37
C TRP A 487 -0.01 -23.94 -2.41
N TYR A 488 0.24 -24.79 -3.42
CA TYR A 488 -0.78 -25.19 -4.39
C TYR A 488 -1.93 -25.98 -3.77
N THR A 489 -1.64 -26.92 -2.87
CA THR A 489 -2.68 -27.70 -2.17
C THR A 489 -3.60 -26.79 -1.38
N CYS A 490 -3.05 -25.81 -0.66
CA CYS A 490 -3.81 -24.79 0.04
C CYS A 490 -4.65 -23.92 -0.92
N ALA A 491 -4.10 -23.56 -2.09
CA ALA A 491 -4.82 -22.78 -3.10
C ALA A 491 -6.10 -23.47 -3.59
N LEU A 492 -6.12 -24.81 -3.61
CA LEU A 492 -7.30 -25.60 -4.00
C LEU A 492 -8.42 -25.59 -2.95
N ASP A 493 -8.11 -25.28 -1.69
CA ASP A 493 -9.10 -25.18 -0.61
C ASP A 493 -9.34 -23.71 -0.24
N LYS A 494 -10.57 -23.23 -0.46
CA LYS A 494 -10.95 -21.85 -0.14
C LYS A 494 -10.72 -21.53 1.34
N ASN A 495 -10.97 -22.46 2.25
CA ASN A 495 -10.80 -22.23 3.68
C ASN A 495 -9.33 -22.08 4.07
N CYS A 496 -8.41 -22.59 3.25
CA CYS A 496 -6.98 -22.41 3.44
C CYS A 496 -6.50 -21.09 2.85
N ILE A 497 -6.69 -20.87 1.54
CA ILE A 497 -6.14 -19.70 0.82
C ILE A 497 -6.86 -18.38 1.13
N ALA A 498 -8.14 -18.45 1.50
CA ALA A 498 -8.97 -17.31 1.85
C ALA A 498 -9.98 -17.72 2.96
N PRO A 499 -9.50 -17.95 4.20
CA PRO A 499 -10.35 -18.42 5.30
C PRO A 499 -11.58 -17.53 5.51
N VAL A 500 -12.65 -18.10 6.07
CA VAL A 500 -13.90 -17.36 6.32
C VAL A 500 -13.61 -16.10 7.17
N GLY A 501 -14.09 -14.95 6.68
CA GLY A 501 -13.85 -13.64 7.33
C GLY A 501 -12.55 -12.95 6.91
N SER A 502 -11.74 -13.58 6.06
CA SER A 502 -10.55 -12.96 5.48
C SER A 502 -10.92 -12.02 4.32
N ASP A 503 -10.21 -10.89 4.23
CA ASP A 503 -10.29 -9.95 3.11
C ASP A 503 -8.95 -9.20 2.95
N ARG A 504 -8.86 -8.30 1.97
CA ARG A 504 -7.66 -7.48 1.74
C ARG A 504 -7.34 -6.47 2.85
N LYS A 505 -8.10 -6.39 3.95
CA LYS A 505 -7.80 -5.54 5.11
C LYS A 505 -7.11 -6.32 6.23
N ASN A 506 -7.19 -7.65 6.23
CA ASN A 506 -6.59 -8.51 7.27
C ASN A 506 -5.85 -9.75 6.71
N HIS A 507 -5.88 -9.95 5.39
CA HIS A 507 -5.28 -11.10 4.72
C HIS A 507 -4.67 -10.72 3.36
N ARG A 508 -3.63 -11.45 2.96
CA ARG A 508 -2.95 -11.29 1.66
C ARG A 508 -2.94 -12.59 0.86
N GLN A 509 -4.00 -13.39 0.97
CA GLN A 509 -4.25 -14.60 0.17
C GLN A 509 -2.97 -15.44 -0.06
N ASP A 510 -2.58 -15.64 -1.32
CA ASP A 510 -1.40 -16.38 -1.77
C ASP A 510 -0.12 -15.99 -1.01
N GLN A 511 0.13 -14.69 -0.82
CA GLN A 511 1.29 -14.18 -0.10
C GLN A 511 1.28 -14.57 1.39
N ALA A 512 0.11 -14.54 2.03
CA ALA A 512 -0.02 -14.87 3.44
C ALA A 512 0.27 -16.36 3.69
N ILE A 513 -0.27 -17.23 2.83
CA ILE A 513 0.01 -18.67 2.89
C ILE A 513 1.48 -18.95 2.64
N LEU A 514 2.07 -18.35 1.60
CA LEU A 514 3.49 -18.52 1.31
C LEU A 514 4.35 -18.11 2.51
N THR A 515 4.05 -16.94 3.10
CA THR A 515 4.76 -16.44 4.29
C THR A 515 4.65 -17.43 5.45
N TYR A 516 3.46 -17.97 5.73
CA TYR A 516 3.26 -18.97 6.76
C TYR A 516 4.08 -20.25 6.52
N LEU A 517 4.02 -20.81 5.31
CA LEU A 517 4.71 -22.06 4.98
C LEU A 517 6.23 -21.92 5.13
N VAL A 518 6.81 -20.82 4.65
CA VAL A 518 8.26 -20.61 4.76
C VAL A 518 8.68 -20.25 6.20
N ALA A 519 7.86 -19.50 6.93
CA ALA A 519 8.11 -19.18 8.34
C ALA A 519 8.10 -20.42 9.23
N ARG A 520 7.25 -21.41 8.94
CA ARG A 520 7.21 -22.70 9.63
C ARG A 520 8.51 -23.51 9.48
N GLU A 521 9.30 -23.23 8.46
CA GLU A 521 10.62 -23.81 8.22
C GLU A 521 11.78 -22.85 8.54
N GLU A 522 11.51 -21.79 9.31
CA GLU A 522 12.50 -20.78 9.72
C GLU A 522 13.15 -20.04 8.54
N ARG A 523 12.43 -19.89 7.43
CA ARG A 523 12.84 -19.12 6.25
C ARG A 523 12.15 -17.76 6.28
N TYR A 524 12.93 -16.69 6.40
CA TYR A 524 12.40 -15.35 6.66
C TYR A 524 12.71 -14.35 5.56
N CYS A 525 11.70 -13.57 5.17
CA CYS A 525 11.81 -12.50 4.18
C CYS A 525 12.19 -11.18 4.85
N ASN A 526 13.48 -11.03 5.18
CA ASN A 526 13.98 -9.91 5.98
C ASN A 526 14.60 -8.77 5.14
N ILE A 527 14.79 -8.98 3.84
CA ILE A 527 15.51 -8.04 2.96
C ILE A 527 14.52 -7.25 2.13
N GLY A 528 14.61 -5.91 2.14
CA GLY A 528 13.79 -5.07 1.28
C GLY A 528 14.10 -5.26 -0.20
N GLY A 529 13.10 -5.11 -1.08
CA GLY A 529 13.23 -5.37 -2.52
C GLY A 529 14.35 -4.58 -3.21
N LYS A 530 14.62 -3.34 -2.77
CA LYS A 530 15.73 -2.53 -3.27
C LYS A 530 17.10 -3.18 -3.07
N TYR A 531 17.30 -3.88 -1.96
CA TYR A 531 18.54 -4.60 -1.67
C TYR A 531 18.66 -5.92 -2.43
N LEU A 532 17.56 -6.35 -3.06
CA LEU A 532 17.53 -7.44 -4.04
C LEU A 532 17.41 -6.93 -5.47
N TRP A 533 17.60 -5.62 -5.69
CA TRP A 533 17.49 -4.97 -7.00
C TRP A 533 16.17 -5.26 -7.74
N ILE A 534 15.09 -5.31 -6.97
CA ILE A 534 13.73 -5.51 -7.46
C ILE A 534 12.91 -4.24 -7.24
N HIS A 535 12.33 -3.71 -8.32
CA HIS A 535 11.42 -2.57 -8.30
C HIS A 535 9.97 -3.05 -8.52
N ALA A 536 9.24 -3.29 -7.43
CA ALA A 536 7.82 -3.69 -7.49
C ALA A 536 6.87 -2.49 -7.71
N HIS A 537 5.60 -2.79 -7.98
CA HIS A 537 4.50 -1.81 -8.12
C HIS A 537 4.72 -0.74 -9.21
N GLN A 538 5.31 -1.15 -10.34
CA GLN A 538 5.56 -0.28 -11.49
C GLN A 538 4.37 -0.21 -12.47
N ASP A 539 3.20 -0.73 -12.08
CA ASP A 539 2.00 -0.79 -12.92
C ASP A 539 1.61 0.58 -13.47
N GLY A 540 1.67 1.63 -12.63
CA GLY A 540 1.34 3.01 -13.02
C GLY A 540 2.39 3.72 -13.89
N ASN A 541 3.55 3.09 -14.13
CA ASN A 541 4.63 3.64 -14.96
C ASN A 541 4.76 2.91 -16.30
N CYS A 542 3.89 1.94 -16.60
CA CYS A 542 4.05 1.02 -17.72
C CYS A 542 4.17 1.73 -19.08
N GLU A 543 3.39 2.78 -19.35
CA GLU A 543 3.46 3.56 -20.60
C GLU A 543 4.86 4.18 -20.81
N LYS A 544 5.42 4.79 -19.76
CA LYS A 544 6.77 5.39 -19.83
C LYS A 544 7.85 4.35 -20.05
N ILE A 545 7.68 3.16 -19.45
CA ILE A 545 8.60 2.04 -19.61
C ILE A 545 8.55 1.52 -21.04
N ILE A 546 7.35 1.32 -21.58
CA ILE A 546 7.11 0.92 -22.97
C ILE A 546 7.75 1.92 -23.93
N ASP A 547 7.42 3.21 -23.80
CA ASP A 547 7.96 4.28 -24.64
C ASP A 547 9.49 4.31 -24.66
N PHE A 548 10.11 4.06 -23.49
CA PHE A 548 11.57 4.02 -23.37
C PHE A 548 12.16 2.84 -24.15
N TYR A 549 11.60 1.64 -23.97
CA TYR A 549 12.15 0.43 -24.60
C TYR A 549 11.80 0.30 -26.07
N GLU A 550 10.63 0.76 -26.53
CA GLU A 550 10.30 0.77 -27.96
C GLU A 550 11.28 1.65 -28.74
N LYS A 551 11.66 2.81 -28.18
CA LYS A 551 12.75 3.63 -28.72
C LYS A 551 14.10 2.92 -28.65
N LEU A 552 14.41 2.25 -27.55
CA LEU A 552 15.68 1.54 -27.38
C LEU A 552 15.84 0.37 -28.35
N TYR A 553 14.76 -0.34 -28.64
CA TYR A 553 14.73 -1.52 -29.51
C TYR A 553 14.31 -1.23 -30.95
N ASN A 554 13.99 0.02 -31.27
CA ASN A 554 13.46 0.46 -32.58
C ASN A 554 12.21 -0.33 -33.00
N ILE A 555 11.29 -0.52 -32.07
CA ILE A 555 9.97 -1.11 -32.31
C ILE A 555 9.04 0.05 -32.70
N ASN A 556 8.42 -0.05 -33.88
CA ASN A 556 7.51 0.97 -34.42
C ASN A 556 6.05 0.61 -34.17
#